data_AF-A0A6G3X213-F1
#
_entry.id   AF-A0A6G3X213-F1
#
_cell.length_a   1.000
_cell.length_b   1.000
_cell.length_c   1.000
_cell.angle_alpha   90.00
_cell.angle_beta   90.00
_cell.angle_gamma   90.00
#
_symmetry.space_group_name_H-M   'P 1'
#
loop_
_entity.id
_entity.type
_entity.pdbx_description
1 polymer ?
#
loop_
_entity_poly.entity_id
_entity_poly.type
_entity_poly.pdbx_seq_one_letter_code
_entity_poly.pdbx_strand_id
1 'polypeptide(L)'
;LGRVADAEDVVQEAWLRWSAAAREDVREPRAFLVRITTRLAIDRLRHLRSRRESYTGPWLPEPVVTEFGPAVPDTAERAVLADSVSLAVLVVLESLSPLERAVFVLREAFGFPYAEIAG
;
A
#
# COMPACT_ATOMS: atom_id res chain seq x y z
N LEU A 1 -2.22 -1.23 -1.55
CA LEU A 1 -3.42 -0.88 -2.34
C LEU A 1 -3.03 -1.00 -3.81
N GLY A 2 -3.92 -1.52 -4.66
CA GLY A 2 -3.59 -1.79 -6.08
C GLY A 2 -3.77 -0.60 -7.01
N ARG A 3 -4.21 0.56 -6.49
CA ARG A 3 -4.41 1.83 -7.20
C ARG A 3 -3.99 3.00 -6.33
N VAL A 4 -3.58 4.10 -6.97
CA VAL A 4 -3.15 5.35 -6.31
C VAL A 4 -4.33 6.03 -5.61
N ALA A 5 -5.49 6.14 -6.28
CA ALA A 5 -6.68 6.77 -5.71
C ALA A 5 -7.13 6.11 -4.38
N ASP A 6 -7.05 4.78 -4.29
CA ASP A 6 -7.38 4.08 -3.04
C ASP A 6 -6.45 4.47 -1.88
N ALA A 7 -5.18 4.80 -2.18
CA ALA A 7 -4.22 5.23 -1.17
C ALA A 7 -4.49 6.68 -0.73
N GLU A 8 -4.83 7.56 -1.66
CA GLU A 8 -5.23 8.94 -1.35
C GLU A 8 -6.48 8.96 -0.46
N ASP A 9 -7.52 8.19 -0.79
CA ASP A 9 -8.73 8.05 0.02
C ASP A 9 -8.40 7.62 1.47
N VAL A 10 -7.52 6.63 1.62
CA VAL A 10 -7.11 6.13 2.95
C VAL A 10 -6.38 7.22 3.75
N VAL A 11 -5.47 7.97 3.13
CA VAL A 11 -4.74 9.04 3.80
C VAL A 11 -5.67 10.20 4.16
N GLN A 12 -6.62 10.54 3.28
CA GLN A 12 -7.63 11.55 3.55
C GLN A 12 -8.53 11.15 4.72
N GLU A 13 -9.02 9.92 4.73
CA GLU A 13 -9.84 9.42 5.84
C GLU A 13 -9.05 9.38 7.16
N ALA A 14 -7.78 8.98 7.12
CA ALA A 14 -6.89 9.03 8.27
C ALA A 14 -6.73 10.47 8.80
N TRP A 15 -6.53 11.44 7.90
CA TRP A 15 -6.42 12.86 8.26
C TRP A 15 -7.71 13.40 8.88
N LEU A 16 -8.88 13.04 8.34
CA LEU A 16 -10.17 13.46 8.90
C LEU A 16 -10.38 12.93 10.33
N ARG A 17 -10.03 11.65 10.57
CA ARG A 17 -10.10 11.06 11.91
C ARG A 17 -9.11 11.72 12.88
N TRP A 18 -7.91 12.03 12.41
CA TRP A 18 -6.91 12.74 13.19
C TRP A 18 -7.32 14.16 13.53
N SER A 19 -7.87 14.89 12.57
CA SER A 19 -8.24 16.30 12.74
C SER A 19 -9.43 16.50 13.67
N ALA A 20 -10.33 15.51 13.72
CA ALA A 20 -11.50 15.48 14.61
C ALA A 20 -11.20 14.94 16.03
N ALA A 21 -10.06 14.28 16.25
CA ALA A 21 -9.70 13.76 17.57
C ALA A 21 -9.18 14.86 18.51
N ALA A 22 -9.45 14.73 19.81
CA ALA A 22 -8.80 15.53 20.84
C ALA A 22 -7.30 15.19 20.86
N ARG A 23 -6.49 16.07 20.26
CA ARG A 23 -5.05 15.86 20.04
C ARG A 23 -4.28 15.66 21.36
N GLU A 24 -4.81 16.20 22.45
CA GLU A 24 -4.25 16.15 23.79
C GLU A 24 -4.25 14.72 24.38
N ASP A 25 -5.14 13.85 23.91
CA ASP A 25 -5.24 12.46 24.37
C ASP A 25 -4.28 11.50 23.64
N VAL A 26 -3.68 11.95 22.52
CA VAL A 26 -2.77 11.11 21.72
C VAL A 26 -1.33 11.31 22.17
N ARG A 27 -0.87 10.40 23.04
CA ARG A 27 0.52 10.40 23.54
C ARG A 27 1.57 10.24 22.44
N GLU A 28 1.28 9.47 21.40
CA GLU A 28 2.21 9.19 20.31
C GLU A 28 1.54 9.34 18.93
N PRO A 29 1.55 10.55 18.35
CA PRO A 29 0.88 10.85 17.08
C PRO A 29 1.32 9.96 15.91
N ARG A 30 2.62 9.63 15.82
CA ARG A 30 3.17 8.79 14.76
C ARG A 30 2.58 7.37 14.82
N ALA A 31 2.66 6.72 15.98
CA ALA A 31 2.13 5.37 16.17
C ALA A 31 0.62 5.33 15.95
N PHE A 32 -0.11 6.35 16.41
CA PHE A 32 -1.53 6.50 16.13
C PHE A 32 -1.82 6.53 14.63
N LEU A 33 -1.17 7.44 13.88
CA LEU A 33 -1.40 7.60 12.44
C LEU A 33 -1.03 6.34 11.65
N VAL A 34 0.06 5.67 12.00
CA VAL A 34 0.44 4.38 11.40
C VAL A 34 -0.65 3.34 11.63
N ARG A 35 -1.14 3.22 12.87
CA ARG A 35 -2.20 2.26 13.23
C ARG A 35 -3.50 2.53 12.49
N ILE A 36 -3.98 3.79 12.47
CA ILE A 36 -5.25 4.09 11.78
C ILE A 36 -5.14 3.87 10.28
N THR A 37 -4.05 4.32 9.66
CA THR A 37 -3.82 4.21 8.21
C THR A 37 -3.72 2.74 7.80
N THR A 38 -3.02 1.92 8.60
CA THR A 38 -2.90 0.48 8.36
C THR A 38 -4.27 -0.21 8.43
N ARG A 39 -5.08 0.09 9.46
CA ARG A 39 -6.43 -0.49 9.59
C ARG A 39 -7.32 -0.12 8.41
N LEU A 40 -7.34 1.17 8.04
CA LEU A 40 -8.09 1.67 6.89
C LEU A 40 -7.68 0.97 5.58
N ALA A 41 -6.38 0.83 5.34
CA ALA A 41 -5.87 0.15 4.16
C ALA A 41 -6.26 -1.33 4.11
N ILE A 42 -6.21 -2.04 5.26
CA ILE A 42 -6.63 -3.44 5.37
C ILE A 42 -8.13 -3.58 5.06
N ASP A 43 -8.97 -2.74 5.67
CA ASP A 43 -10.42 -2.78 5.48
C ASP A 43 -10.80 -2.48 4.02
N ARG A 44 -10.13 -1.50 3.39
CA ARG A 44 -10.29 -1.21 1.97
C ARG A 44 -9.92 -2.40 1.09
N LEU A 45 -8.78 -3.05 1.35
CA LEU A 45 -8.35 -4.24 0.62
C LEU A 45 -9.34 -5.41 0.77
N ARG A 46 -9.90 -5.61 1.96
CA ARG A 46 -10.96 -6.61 2.19
C ARG A 46 -12.20 -6.30 1.37
N HIS A 47 -12.65 -5.04 1.37
CA HIS A 47 -13.81 -4.60 0.58
C HIS A 47 -13.60 -4.80 -0.92
N LEU A 48 -12.42 -4.43 -1.44
CA LEU A 48 -12.09 -4.64 -2.85
C LEU A 48 -12.05 -6.13 -3.22
N ARG A 49 -11.52 -6.98 -2.33
CA ARG A 49 -11.48 -8.43 -2.54
C ARG A 49 -12.88 -9.04 -2.60
N SER A 50 -13.77 -8.71 -1.66
CA SER A 50 -15.14 -9.24 -1.66
C SER A 50 -15.95 -8.76 -2.87
N ARG A 51 -15.70 -7.53 -3.34
CA ARG A 51 -16.28 -7.01 -4.59
C ARG A 51 -15.80 -7.78 -5.82
N ARG A 52 -14.53 -8.20 -5.87
CA ARG A 52 -14.00 -9.05 -6.96
C ARG A 52 -14.52 -10.48 -6.93
N GLU A 53 -14.75 -11.04 -5.74
CA GLU A 53 -15.43 -12.35 -5.61
C GLU A 53 -16.87 -12.30 -6.15
N SER A 54 -17.47 -11.11 -6.18
CA SER A 54 -18.78 -10.86 -6.78
C SER A 54 -18.72 -10.49 -8.27
N TYR A 55 -17.52 -10.40 -8.88
CA TYR A 55 -17.32 -9.91 -10.24
C TYR A 55 -16.91 -11.04 -11.20
N THR A 56 -17.77 -11.34 -12.17
CA THR A 56 -17.55 -12.35 -13.21
C THR A 56 -16.70 -11.77 -14.36
N GLY A 57 -15.41 -11.51 -14.15
CA GLY A 57 -14.51 -11.01 -15.21
C GLY A 57 -13.03 -10.90 -14.80
N PRO A 58 -12.07 -10.94 -15.75
CA PRO A 58 -10.64 -10.92 -15.44
C PRO A 58 -10.20 -9.56 -14.90
N TRP A 59 -9.65 -9.55 -13.68
CA TRP A 59 -9.11 -8.35 -13.03
C TRP A 59 -7.64 -8.11 -13.40
N LEU A 60 -7.30 -6.87 -13.79
CA LEU A 60 -5.92 -6.41 -14.02
C LEU A 60 -5.57 -5.27 -13.03
N PRO A 61 -4.43 -5.32 -12.32
CA PRO A 61 -3.92 -4.18 -11.55
C PRO A 61 -3.49 -3.03 -12.47
N GLU A 62 -3.60 -1.79 -12.00
CA GLU A 62 -3.20 -0.61 -12.77
C GLU A 62 -1.67 -0.42 -12.73
N PRO A 63 -0.99 -0.38 -13.89
CA PRO A 63 0.42 -0.05 -13.95
C PRO A 63 0.61 1.46 -13.73
N VAL A 64 1.52 1.82 -12.82
CA VAL A 64 1.94 3.22 -12.63
C VAL A 64 2.95 3.55 -13.73
N VAL A 65 2.57 4.44 -14.65
CA VAL A 65 3.44 4.90 -15.73
C VAL A 65 4.48 5.84 -15.13
N THR A 66 5.74 5.41 -15.07
CA THR A 66 6.87 6.34 -14.84
C THR A 66 7.35 6.82 -16.20
N GLU A 67 7.36 8.14 -16.39
CA GLU A 67 7.77 8.76 -17.64
C GLU A 67 9.25 8.46 -17.94
N PHE A 68 9.52 7.76 -19.04
CA PHE A 68 10.87 7.42 -19.48
C PHE A 68 11.65 8.68 -19.90
N GLY A 69 12.66 9.06 -19.12
CA GLY A 69 13.66 10.07 -19.50
C GLY A 69 14.61 9.60 -20.62
N PRO A 70 15.38 10.50 -21.27
CA PRO A 70 16.13 10.19 -22.48
C PRO A 70 17.22 9.14 -22.22
N ALA A 71 17.21 8.09 -23.04
CA ALA A 71 18.00 6.87 -22.89
C ALA A 71 19.51 7.08 -23.03
N VAL A 72 20.28 6.43 -22.15
CA VAL A 72 21.74 6.24 -22.21
C VAL A 72 22.02 4.75 -22.48
N PRO A 73 23.07 4.36 -23.24
CA PRO A 73 23.13 3.03 -23.88
C PRO A 73 23.36 1.82 -22.95
N ASP A 74 23.63 2.05 -21.65
CA ASP A 74 23.87 0.99 -20.64
C ASP A 74 22.76 0.95 -19.56
N THR A 75 21.68 1.72 -19.76
CA THR A 75 20.57 1.81 -18.79
C THR A 75 19.30 1.11 -19.26
N ALA A 76 19.15 0.77 -20.54
CA ALA A 76 17.92 0.18 -21.06
C ALA A 76 17.62 -1.19 -20.45
N GLU A 77 18.59 -2.10 -20.40
CA GLU A 77 18.43 -3.41 -19.74
C GLU A 77 18.23 -3.27 -18.23
N ARG A 78 18.91 -2.32 -17.58
CA ARG A 78 18.73 -2.06 -16.14
C ARG A 78 17.35 -1.48 -15.82
N ALA A 79 16.82 -0.62 -16.69
CA ALA A 79 15.48 -0.05 -16.58
C ALA A 79 14.43 -1.14 -16.77
N VAL A 80 14.56 -1.98 -17.80
CA VAL A 80 13.67 -3.13 -18.01
C VAL A 80 13.72 -4.10 -16.84
N LEU A 81 14.91 -4.38 -16.28
CA LEU A 81 15.05 -5.22 -15.10
C LEU A 81 14.37 -4.59 -13.88
N ALA A 82 14.57 -3.29 -13.64
CA ALA A 82 13.93 -2.57 -12.54
C ALA A 82 12.39 -2.57 -12.66
N ASP A 83 11.87 -2.41 -13.87
CA ASP A 83 10.43 -2.51 -14.16
C ASP A 83 9.91 -3.93 -13.91
N SER A 84 10.66 -4.95 -14.36
CA SER A 84 10.28 -6.36 -14.13
C SER A 84 10.26 -6.73 -12.65
N VAL A 85 11.22 -6.22 -11.87
CA VAL A 85 11.28 -6.41 -10.41
C VAL A 85 10.13 -5.68 -9.74
N SER A 86 9.83 -4.45 -10.15
CA SER A 86 8.70 -3.67 -9.62
C SER A 86 7.36 -4.36 -9.87
N LEU A 87 7.17 -4.88 -11.09
CA LEU A 87 5.98 -5.66 -11.43
C LEU A 87 5.91 -6.97 -10.61
N ALA A 88 7.04 -7.69 -10.48
CA ALA A 88 7.09 -8.91 -9.68
C ALA A 88 6.71 -8.65 -8.21
N VAL A 89 7.18 -7.54 -7.62
CA VAL A 89 6.78 -7.12 -6.27
C VAL A 89 5.29 -6.83 -6.21
N LEU A 90 4.71 -6.12 -7.19
CA LEU A 90 3.27 -5.88 -7.24
C LEU A 90 2.47 -7.19 -7.31
N VAL A 91 2.94 -8.17 -8.08
CA VAL A 91 2.31 -9.51 -8.17
C VAL A 91 2.39 -10.25 -6.84
N VAL A 92 3.56 -10.25 -6.19
CA VAL A 92 3.73 -10.85 -4.87
C VAL A 92 2.78 -10.21 -3.88
N LEU A 93 2.75 -8.88 -3.80
CA LEU A 93 1.84 -8.17 -2.92
C LEU A 93 0.39 -8.53 -3.23
N GLU A 94 0.01 -8.67 -4.50
CA GLU A 94 -1.35 -9.04 -4.90
C GLU A 94 -1.77 -10.45 -4.48
N SER A 95 -0.81 -11.39 -4.39
CA SER A 95 -1.05 -12.75 -3.92
C SER A 95 -1.30 -12.86 -2.40
N LEU A 96 -0.85 -11.88 -1.63
CA LEU A 96 -1.00 -11.87 -0.17
C LEU A 96 -2.42 -11.48 0.26
N SER A 97 -2.88 -12.05 1.38
CA SER A 97 -4.06 -11.54 2.06
C SER A 97 -3.85 -10.08 2.50
N PRO A 98 -4.93 -9.31 2.74
CA PRO A 98 -4.82 -7.92 3.19
C PRO A 98 -3.93 -7.75 4.43
N LEU A 99 -4.01 -8.70 5.38
CA LEU A 99 -3.22 -8.66 6.60
C LEU A 99 -1.74 -8.97 6.34
N GLU A 100 -1.45 -10.05 5.64
CA GLU A 100 -0.07 -10.42 5.29
C GLU A 100 0.63 -9.30 4.50
N ARG A 101 -0.09 -8.66 3.57
CA ARG A 101 0.43 -7.53 2.80
C ARG A 101 0.78 -6.35 3.69
N ALA A 102 -0.08 -6.00 4.65
CA ALA A 102 0.18 -4.92 5.59
C ALA A 102 1.39 -5.22 6.47
N VAL A 103 1.48 -6.45 7.01
CA VAL A 103 2.63 -6.90 7.82
C VAL A 103 3.93 -6.87 7.01
N PHE A 104 3.91 -7.40 5.79
CA PHE A 104 5.07 -7.41 4.89
C PHE A 104 5.57 -5.99 4.61
N VAL A 105 4.68 -5.07 4.25
CA VAL A 105 5.06 -3.69 3.94
C VAL A 105 5.60 -2.96 5.18
N LEU A 106 4.92 -3.06 6.32
CA LEU A 106 5.38 -2.42 7.56
C LEU A 106 6.75 -2.95 7.99
N ARG A 107 6.99 -4.25 7.83
CA ARG A 107 8.24 -4.89 8.19
C ARG A 107 9.37 -4.57 7.21
N GLU A 108 9.18 -4.90 5.94
CA GLU A 108 10.25 -4.94 4.94
C GLU A 108 10.52 -3.57 4.31
N ALA A 109 9.48 -2.74 4.12
CA ALA A 109 9.65 -1.41 3.53
C ALA A 109 9.86 -0.31 4.58
N PHE A 110 9.19 -0.42 5.73
CA PHE A 110 9.21 0.61 6.78
C PHE A 110 10.00 0.23 8.03
N GLY A 111 10.52 -1.00 8.12
CA GLY A 111 11.44 -1.41 9.19
C GLY A 111 10.80 -1.63 10.56
N PHE A 112 9.48 -1.74 10.66
CA PHE A 112 8.82 -1.94 11.95
C PHE A 112 9.12 -3.33 12.53
N PRO A 113 9.43 -3.44 13.84
CA PRO A 113 9.54 -4.74 14.51
C PRO A 113 8.16 -5.40 14.63
N TYR A 114 8.10 -6.74 14.55
CA TYR A 114 6.83 -7.47 14.67
C TYR A 114 6.04 -7.14 15.95
N ALA A 115 6.75 -6.85 17.05
CA ALA A 115 6.13 -6.43 18.31
C ALA A 115 5.33 -5.13 18.17
N GLU A 116 5.82 -4.18 17.37
CA GLU A 116 5.12 -2.91 17.12
C GLU A 116 3.97 -3.09 16.12
N ILE A 117 4.11 -4.00 15.15
CA ILE A 117 3.05 -4.35 14.19
C ILE A 117 1.88 -5.06 14.89
N ALA A 118 2.16 -5.89 15.89
CA ALA A 118 1.14 -6.63 16.64
C ALA A 118 0.33 -5.78 17.64
N GLY A 119 0.79 -4.57 17.95
CA GLY A 119 0.24 -3.69 19.00
C GLY A 119 -0.97 -2.87 18.60
#